data_AF-A0A8J7R3F5-F1
#
_entry.id   AF-A0A8J7R3F5-F1
#
_cell.length_a   1.000
_cell.length_b   1.000
_cell.length_c   1.000
_cell.angle_alpha   90.00
_cell.angle_beta   90.00
_cell.angle_gamma   90.00
#
_symmetry.space_group_name_H-M   'P 1'
#
loop_
_entity.id
_entity.type
_entity.pdbx_description
1 polymer ?
#
loop_
_entity_poly.entity_id
_entity_poly.type
_entity_poly.pdbx_seq_one_letter_code
_entity_poly.pdbx_strand_id
1 'polypeptide(L)'
;MASTTESVGDGTNGNTSMAAITHILALFTWLIGPLVVLLVTDDEFVKANARKAINWQIWLTIYSIVGGLFVLVTAVIGIGLLIAPILFSVLGLIDLVFIVIAAVKAADGEVWSYPLTIDLL
;
A
#
# COMPACT_ATOMS: atom_id res chain seq x y z
N MET A 1 -19.45 0.29 -0.94
CA MET A 1 -18.83 0.23 0.40
C MET A 1 -18.14 1.57 0.59
N ALA A 2 -18.66 2.42 1.48
CA ALA A 2 -18.08 3.74 1.69
C ALA A 2 -16.71 3.56 2.35
N SER A 3 -15.65 4.01 1.67
CA SER A 3 -14.31 4.14 2.24
C SER A 3 -14.38 5.27 3.27
N THR A 4 -14.74 4.95 4.50
CA THR A 4 -14.71 5.89 5.63
C THR A 4 -13.26 6.11 6.00
N THR A 5 -12.70 7.26 5.61
CA THR A 5 -11.54 7.85 6.27
C THR A 5 -11.89 7.99 7.75
N GLU A 6 -11.28 7.18 8.60
CA GLU A 6 -11.36 7.41 10.03
C GLU A 6 -10.48 8.61 10.35
N SER A 7 -11.11 9.78 10.54
CA SER A 7 -10.44 10.87 11.23
C SER A 7 -10.26 10.41 12.66
N VAL A 8 -9.04 10.04 13.03
CA VAL A 8 -8.69 9.82 14.44
C VAL A 8 -8.74 11.19 15.12
N GLY A 9 -9.92 11.52 15.63
CA GLY A 9 -10.15 12.66 16.49
C GLY A 9 -9.76 12.29 17.90
N ASP A 10 -8.53 12.58 18.30
CA ASP A 10 -8.14 12.79 19.69
C ASP A 10 -6.87 13.64 19.74
N GLY A 11 -7.03 14.94 19.97
CA GLY A 11 -6.22 15.79 20.87
C GLY A 11 -4.69 15.86 20.77
N THR A 12 -4.04 15.04 19.94
CA THR A 12 -2.60 14.92 19.80
C THR A 12 -2.33 14.76 18.32
N ASN A 13 -1.65 15.75 17.73
CA ASN A 13 -1.24 15.70 16.34
C ASN A 13 -0.16 14.62 16.23
N GLY A 14 -0.57 13.36 16.01
CA GLY A 14 0.35 12.25 15.79
C GLY A 14 1.36 12.59 14.70
N ASN A 15 2.50 11.92 14.68
CA ASN A 15 3.64 12.30 13.83
C ASN A 15 3.32 12.09 12.34
N THR A 16 2.75 13.12 11.70
CA THR A 16 2.34 13.10 10.30
C THR A 16 3.50 12.90 9.34
N SER A 17 4.68 13.41 9.68
CA SER A 17 5.89 13.22 8.89
C SER A 17 6.32 11.75 8.88
N MET A 18 6.32 11.10 10.05
CA MET A 18 6.66 9.68 10.16
C MET A 18 5.59 8.79 9.50
N ALA A 19 4.31 9.15 9.64
CA ALA A 19 3.22 8.47 8.96
C ALA A 19 3.34 8.57 7.43
N ALA A 20 3.64 9.75 6.88
CA ALA A 20 3.86 9.93 5.44
C ALA A 20 5.09 9.16 4.93
N ILE A 21 6.20 9.21 5.67
CA ILE A 21 7.42 8.45 5.33
C ILE A 21 7.15 6.94 5.34
N THR A 22 6.26 6.45 6.20
CA THR A 22 5.90 5.03 6.25
C THR A 22 5.36 4.52 4.91
N HIS A 23 4.49 5.29 4.25
CA HIS A 23 3.98 4.95 2.92
C HIS A 23 5.09 5.00 1.86
N ILE A 24 5.97 6.00 1.92
CA ILE A 24 7.12 6.10 1.00
C ILE A 24 8.09 4.92 1.20
N LEU A 25 8.34 4.51 2.43
CA LEU A 25 9.15 3.33 2.73
C LEU A 25 8.54 2.06 2.12
N ALA A 26 7.21 1.95 2.10
CA ALA A 26 6.52 0.82 1.46
C ALA A 26 6.92 0.66 -0.01
N LEU A 27 7.07 1.78 -0.74
CA LEU A 27 7.45 1.76 -2.17
C LEU A 27 8.86 1.20 -2.39
N PHE A 28 9.82 1.59 -1.55
CA PHE A 28 11.24 1.26 -1.77
C PHE A 28 11.71 0.00 -1.04
N THR A 29 11.03 -0.37 0.04
CA THR A 29 11.43 -1.47 0.93
C THR A 29 10.36 -2.54 1.07
N TRP A 30 9.28 -2.43 0.28
CA TRP A 30 8.15 -3.35 0.29
C TRP A 30 7.52 -3.43 1.70
N LEU A 31 7.27 -4.62 2.25
CA LEU A 31 6.70 -4.77 3.59
C LEU A 31 7.66 -4.34 4.71
N ILE A 32 8.97 -4.35 4.46
CA ILE A 32 9.96 -4.28 5.54
C ILE A 32 9.97 -2.91 6.21
N GLY A 33 9.99 -1.82 5.45
CA GLY A 33 10.02 -0.47 6.02
C GLY A 33 8.78 -0.15 6.86
N PRO A 34 7.56 -0.34 6.35
CA PRO A 34 6.34 -0.16 7.13
C PRO A 34 6.27 -1.09 8.35
N LEU A 35 6.74 -2.34 8.25
CA LEU A 35 6.79 -3.26 9.38
C LEU A 35 7.75 -2.78 10.47
N VAL A 36 8.94 -2.29 10.09
CA VAL A 36 9.88 -1.69 11.04
C VAL A 36 9.24 -0.50 11.74
N VAL A 37 8.56 0.39 11.00
CA VAL A 37 7.85 1.52 11.62
C VAL A 37 6.77 1.05 12.58
N LEU A 38 5.95 0.07 12.17
CA LEU A 38 4.87 -0.49 13.00
C LEU A 38 5.38 -1.05 14.34
N LEU A 39 6.58 -1.66 14.35
CA LEU A 39 7.17 -2.29 15.53
C LEU A 39 7.95 -1.32 16.43
N VAL A 40 8.44 -0.19 15.88
CA VAL A 40 9.35 0.72 16.60
C VAL A 40 8.62 1.93 17.18
N THR A 41 7.56 2.40 16.55
CA THR A 41 6.84 3.59 17.02
C THR A 41 5.82 3.23 18.10
N ASP A 42 5.63 4.12 19.08
CA ASP A 42 4.52 4.05 20.05
C ASP A 42 3.33 4.94 19.65
N ASP A 43 3.47 5.72 18.57
CA ASP A 43 2.43 6.61 18.07
C ASP A 43 1.35 5.82 17.31
N GLU A 44 0.13 5.78 17.86
CA GLU A 44 -0.99 5.01 17.29
C GLU A 44 -1.43 5.52 15.91
N PHE A 45 -1.29 6.82 15.61
CA PHE A 45 -1.57 7.36 14.28
C PHE A 45 -0.56 6.85 13.25
N VAL A 46 0.72 6.81 13.62
CA VAL A 46 1.78 6.23 12.77
C VAL A 46 1.55 4.72 12.60
N LYS A 47 1.21 3.99 13.66
CA LYS A 47 0.90 2.55 13.57
C LYS A 47 -0.30 2.27 12.67
N ALA A 48 -1.36 3.10 12.74
CA ALA A 48 -2.51 2.96 11.86
C ALA A 48 -2.13 3.12 10.38
N ASN A 49 -1.31 4.13 10.05
CA ASN A 49 -0.78 4.31 8.70
C ASN A 49 0.14 3.16 8.26
N ALA A 50 0.98 2.66 9.16
CA ALA A 50 1.84 1.51 8.90
C ALA A 50 1.04 0.24 8.59
N ARG A 51 -0.02 -0.05 9.35
CA ARG A 51 -0.94 -1.17 9.06
C ARG A 51 -1.56 -1.05 7.67
N LYS A 52 -2.03 0.15 7.29
CA LYS A 52 -2.59 0.40 5.94
C LYS A 52 -1.56 0.19 4.83
N ALA A 53 -0.33 0.68 5.00
CA ALA A 53 0.76 0.46 4.05
C ALA A 53 1.12 -1.03 3.90
N ILE A 54 1.16 -1.79 5.00
CA ILE A 54 1.42 -3.23 4.98
C ILE A 54 0.28 -3.98 4.28
N ASN A 55 -0.98 -3.67 4.64
CA ASN A 55 -2.15 -4.28 4.01
C ASN A 55 -2.13 -4.07 2.49
N TRP A 56 -1.79 -2.85 2.02
CA TRP A 56 -1.63 -2.57 0.59
C TRP A 56 -0.54 -3.43 -0.07
N GLN A 57 0.66 -3.48 0.50
CA GLN A 57 1.75 -4.25 -0.10
C GLN A 57 1.45 -5.76 -0.14
N ILE A 58 0.72 -6.30 0.86
CA ILE A 58 0.23 -7.68 0.84
C ILE A 58 -0.74 -7.88 -0.33
N TRP A 59 -1.76 -7.04 -0.47
CA TRP A 59 -2.75 -7.16 -1.55
C TRP A 59 -2.15 -6.96 -2.94
N LEU A 60 -1.25 -5.98 -3.12
CA LEU A 60 -0.52 -5.77 -4.35
C LEU A 60 0.31 -7.01 -4.73
N THR A 61 0.95 -7.65 -3.73
CA THR A 61 1.69 -8.90 -3.94
C THR A 61 0.75 -10.02 -4.39
N ILE A 62 -0.43 -10.16 -3.78
CA ILE A 62 -1.44 -11.13 -4.19
C ILE A 62 -1.89 -10.88 -5.64
N TYR A 63 -2.20 -9.63 -6.01
CA TYR A 63 -2.56 -9.28 -7.39
C TYR A 63 -1.44 -9.60 -8.38
N SER A 64 -0.19 -9.34 -7.99
CA SER A 64 0.99 -9.63 -8.81
C SER A 64 1.20 -11.13 -8.99
N ILE A 65 0.97 -11.95 -7.97
CA ILE A 65 1.04 -13.41 -8.04
C ILE A 65 -0.06 -13.96 -8.96
N VAL A 66 -1.31 -13.55 -8.76
CA VAL A 66 -2.44 -14.01 -9.59
C VAL A 66 -2.24 -13.60 -11.05
N GLY A 67 -1.82 -12.36 -11.30
CA GLY A 67 -1.47 -11.87 -12.63
C GLY A 67 -0.29 -12.61 -13.25
N GLY A 68 0.75 -12.89 -12.46
CA GLY A 68 1.90 -13.68 -12.88
C GLY A 68 1.53 -15.10 -13.28
N LEU A 69 0.67 -15.78 -12.51
CA LEU A 69 0.16 -17.10 -12.87
C LEU A 69 -0.63 -17.07 -14.18
N PHE A 70 -1.48 -16.06 -14.39
CA PHE A 70 -2.20 -15.88 -15.65
C PHE A 70 -1.24 -15.69 -16.84
N VAL A 71 -0.18 -14.88 -16.67
CA VAL A 71 0.88 -14.70 -17.67
C VAL A 71 1.57 -16.03 -17.97
N LEU A 72 1.94 -16.82 -16.95
CA LEU A 72 2.62 -18.11 -17.15
C LEU A 72 1.77 -19.11 -17.92
N VAL A 73 0.47 -19.23 -17.57
CA VAL A 73 -0.45 -20.13 -18.26
C VAL A 73 -0.63 -19.73 -19.72
N THR A 74 -0.73 -18.44 -20.00
CA THR A 74 -0.93 -17.92 -21.36
C THR A 74 0.37 -17.79 -22.16
N ALA A 75 1.53 -17.87 -21.52
CA ALA A 75 2.83 -17.84 -22.20
C ALA A 75 3.07 -19.07 -23.09
N VAL A 76 2.43 -20.22 -22.81
CA VAL A 76 2.58 -21.44 -23.63
C VAL A 76 2.09 -21.25 -25.08
N ILE A 77 1.18 -20.30 -25.30
CA ILE A 77 0.68 -19.90 -26.63
C ILE A 77 1.27 -18.54 -27.08
N GLY A 78 2.31 -18.05 -26.40
CA GLY A 78 3.02 -16.81 -26.72
C GLY A 78 2.35 -15.50 -26.27
N ILE A 79 1.04 -15.50 -25.99
CA ILE A 79 0.30 -14.27 -25.67
C ILE A 79 0.66 -13.70 -24.29
N GLY A 80 1.00 -14.55 -23.32
CA GLY A 80 1.36 -14.10 -21.97
C GLY A 80 2.54 -13.13 -21.95
N LEU A 81 3.52 -13.32 -22.83
CA LEU A 81 4.70 -12.44 -22.92
C LEU A 81 4.37 -11.03 -23.43
N LEU A 82 3.32 -10.90 -24.26
CA LEU A 82 2.85 -9.59 -24.74
C LEU A 82 2.05 -8.84 -23.67
N ILE A 83 1.29 -9.58 -22.84
CA ILE A 83 0.44 -9.02 -21.78
C ILE A 83 1.28 -8.62 -20.56
N ALA A 84 2.32 -9.39 -20.23
CA ALA A 84 3.15 -9.18 -19.05
C ALA A 84 3.64 -7.73 -18.85
N PRO A 85 4.31 -7.06 -19.83
CA PRO A 85 4.81 -5.71 -19.61
C PRO A 85 3.69 -4.71 -19.33
N ILE A 86 2.53 -4.85 -19.98
CA ILE A 86 1.38 -3.97 -19.77
C ILE A 86 0.83 -4.18 -18.36
N LEU A 87 0.59 -5.45 -17.97
CA LEU A 87 0.03 -5.81 -16.67
C LEU A 87 0.91 -5.30 -15.51
N PHE A 88 2.21 -5.61 -15.53
CA PHE A 88 3.11 -5.20 -14.46
C PHE A 88 3.37 -3.70 -14.43
N SER A 89 3.37 -3.02 -15.57
CA SER A 89 3.47 -1.55 -15.61
C SER A 89 2.24 -0.88 -14.99
N VAL A 90 1.04 -1.41 -15.25
CA VAL A 90 -0.20 -0.90 -14.64
C VAL A 90 -0.21 -1.12 -13.13
N LEU A 91 0.18 -2.31 -12.66
CA LEU A 91 0.27 -2.59 -11.22
C LEU A 91 1.28 -1.66 -10.52
N GLY A 92 2.47 -1.46 -11.10
CA GLY A 92 3.48 -0.56 -10.55
C GLY A 92 3.03 0.90 -10.56
N LEU A 93 2.29 1.34 -11.58
CA LEU A 93 1.72 2.69 -11.61
C LEU A 93 0.64 2.88 -10.54
N ILE A 94 -0.24 1.89 -10.35
CA ILE A 94 -1.26 1.93 -9.30
C ILE A 94 -0.60 1.99 -7.92
N ASP A 95 0.43 1.18 -7.67
CA ASP A 95 1.22 1.20 -6.44
C ASP A 95 1.81 2.58 -6.15
N LEU A 96 2.51 3.16 -7.12
CA LEU A 96 3.07 4.49 -6.99
C LEU A 96 2.01 5.55 -6.69
N VAL A 97 0.90 5.56 -7.45
CA VAL A 97 -0.16 6.56 -7.27
C VAL A 97 -0.81 6.43 -5.90
N PHE A 98 -1.14 5.21 -5.47
CA PHE A 98 -1.80 5.00 -4.19
C PHE A 98 -0.89 5.33 -3.01
N ILE A 99 0.40 4.98 -3.07
CA ILE A 99 1.37 5.37 -2.05
C ILE A 99 1.51 6.88 -1.94
N VAL A 100 1.57 7.59 -3.08
CA VAL A 100 1.65 9.05 -3.09
C VAL A 100 0.41 9.66 -2.44
N ILE A 101 -0.79 9.17 -2.78
CA ILE A 101 -2.04 9.64 -2.17
C ILE A 101 -2.04 9.37 -0.66
N ALA A 102 -1.68 8.17 -0.24
CA ALA A 102 -1.64 7.78 1.16
C ALA A 102 -0.63 8.63 1.96
N ALA A 103 0.54 8.92 1.38
CA ALA A 103 1.56 9.76 1.99
C ALA A 103 1.08 11.21 2.17
N VAL A 104 0.42 11.79 1.15
CA VAL A 104 -0.17 13.14 1.23
C VAL A 104 -1.27 13.17 2.29
N LYS A 105 -2.16 12.17 2.29
CA LYS A 105 -3.23 12.07 3.29
C LYS A 105 -2.71 11.89 4.71
N ALA A 106 -1.65 11.11 4.90
CA ALA A 106 -0.98 10.97 6.19
C ALA A 106 -0.32 12.28 6.64
N ALA A 107 0.24 13.06 5.72
CA ALA A 107 0.78 14.39 6.01
C ALA A 107 -0.32 15.38 6.45
N ASP A 108 -1.53 15.24 5.91
CA ASP A 108 -2.73 15.99 6.30
C ASP A 108 -3.37 15.46 7.61
N GLY A 109 -2.80 14.43 8.24
CA GLY A 109 -3.32 13.85 9.48
C GLY A 109 -4.46 12.84 9.28
N GLU A 110 -4.66 12.33 8.07
CA GLU A 110 -5.68 11.33 7.75
C GLU A 110 -5.09 9.92 7.62
N VAL A 111 -5.77 8.92 8.17
CA VAL A 111 -5.47 7.50 7.90
C VAL A 111 -6.24 7.07 6.66
N TRP A 112 -5.58 7.08 5.51
CA TRP A 112 -6.21 6.71 4.25
C TRP A 112 -6.24 5.20 4.04
N SER A 113 -7.39 4.69 3.58
CA SER A 113 -7.54 3.28 3.23
C SER A 113 -7.34 3.08 1.73
N TYR A 114 -6.41 2.19 1.38
CA TYR A 114 -6.10 1.87 -0.01
C TYR A 114 -7.31 1.20 -0.69
N PRO A 115 -7.76 1.70 -1.85
CA PRO A 115 -8.81 1.04 -2.62
C PRO A 115 -8.42 -0.40 -2.93
N LEU A 116 -9.43 -1.27 -3.02
CA LEU A 116 -9.27 -2.71 -3.29
C LEU A 116 -8.57 -3.49 -2.15
N THR A 117 -8.16 -2.85 -1.07
CA THR A 117 -7.63 -3.57 0.10
C THR A 117 -8.71 -3.91 1.12
N ILE A 118 -8.50 -5.04 1.79
CA ILE A 118 -9.19 -5.40 3.03
C ILE A 118 -8.15 -5.33 4.15
N ASP A 119 -8.56 -4.85 5.32
CA ASP A 119 -7.70 -4.78 6.48
C ASP A 119 -7.43 -6.18 7.05
N LEU A 120 -6.16 -6.57 7.05
CA LEU A 120 -5.69 -7.85 7.60
C LEU A 120 -5.07 -7.66 8.99
N LEU A 121 -4.44 -6.50 9.20
CA LEU A 121 -3.80 -6.04 10.44
C LEU A 121 -4.56 -4.89 11.08
#